data_AF-A0A660NBR3-F1
#
_entry.id   AF-A0A660NBR3-F1
#
_cell.length_a   1.000
_cell.length_b   1.000
_cell.length_c   1.000
_cell.angle_alpha   90.00
_cell.angle_beta   90.00
_cell.angle_gamma   90.00
#
_symmetry.space_group_name_H-M   'P 1'
#
loop_
_entity.id
_entity.type
_entity.pdbx_description
1 polymer ?
#
loop_
_entity_poly.entity_id
_entity_poly.type
_entity_poly.pdbx_seq_one_letter_code
_entity_poly.pdbx_strand_id
1 'polypeptide(L)'
;MSAEELETELRYARSAIWTVAQMGGESAKLLMQYIGWFAPPNGKLSFEQIAAHLAAVQAMFNDSTAAEWKAALRQMLADKVSGSLKMPLTNHLPLEDYLTAARAQQAHRQPENAFEADAPSPSPAPHAVNSSYPDGTQLVPKPTPPPAAAPPSAAQKAKAHELCLAMKQACRARGAA
;
A
#
# COMPACT_ATOMS: atom_id res chain seq x y z
N MET A 1 -32.65 0.08 -25.00
CA MET A 1 -32.13 -0.64 -23.84
C MET A 1 -33.23 -1.55 -23.32
N SER A 2 -33.03 -2.85 -23.38
CA SER A 2 -33.98 -3.86 -22.91
C SER A 2 -33.93 -3.96 -21.38
N ALA A 3 -34.92 -4.64 -20.79
CA ALA A 3 -34.93 -4.92 -19.35
C ALA A 3 -33.71 -5.78 -18.94
N GLU A 4 -33.32 -6.74 -19.79
CA GLU A 4 -32.18 -7.63 -19.55
C GLU A 4 -30.84 -6.89 -19.58
N GLU A 5 -30.67 -5.92 -20.49
CA GLU A 5 -29.51 -5.04 -20.54
C GLU A 5 -29.42 -4.18 -19.26
N LEU A 6 -30.55 -3.62 -18.80
CA LEU A 6 -30.61 -2.83 -17.57
C LEU A 6 -30.24 -3.64 -16.32
N GLU A 7 -30.78 -4.86 -16.20
CA GLU A 7 -30.48 -5.75 -15.07
C GLU A 7 -29.01 -6.16 -15.03
N THR A 8 -28.41 -6.39 -16.20
CA THR A 8 -26.99 -6.72 -16.34
C THR A 8 -26.11 -5.53 -15.93
N GLU A 9 -26.41 -4.33 -16.41
CA GLU A 9 -25.70 -3.10 -16.03
C GLU A 9 -25.81 -2.81 -14.52
N LEU A 10 -26.99 -3.04 -13.92
CA LEU A 10 -27.19 -2.91 -12.48
C LEU A 10 -26.32 -3.88 -11.67
N ARG A 11 -26.14 -5.11 -12.18
CA ARG A 11 -25.27 -6.11 -11.54
C ARG A 11 -23.80 -5.66 -11.58
N TYR A 12 -23.34 -5.15 -12.72
CA TYR A 12 -21.98 -4.61 -12.83
C TYR A 12 -21.76 -3.41 -11.91
N ALA A 13 -22.71 -2.47 -11.87
CA ALA A 13 -22.64 -1.33 -10.98
C ALA A 13 -22.54 -1.74 -9.50
N ARG A 14 -23.35 -2.72 -9.05
CA ARG A 14 -23.29 -3.24 -7.67
C ARG A 14 -21.93 -3.88 -7.36
N SER A 15 -21.39 -4.66 -8.28
CA SER A 15 -20.06 -5.28 -8.13
C SER A 15 -18.97 -4.22 -8.00
N ALA A 16 -19.00 -3.20 -8.87
CA ALA A 16 -18.05 -2.09 -8.83
C ALA A 16 -18.09 -1.33 -7.50
N ILE A 17 -19.29 -0.99 -7.02
CA ILE A 17 -19.47 -0.29 -5.74
C ILE A 17 -18.93 -1.12 -4.58
N TRP A 18 -19.22 -2.42 -4.55
CA TRP A 18 -18.74 -3.33 -3.51
C TRP A 18 -17.20 -3.35 -3.43
N THR A 19 -16.52 -3.48 -4.58
CA THR A 19 -15.05 -3.50 -4.62
C THR A 19 -14.44 -2.18 -4.13
N VAL A 20 -14.99 -1.04 -4.55
CA VAL A 20 -14.50 0.28 -4.13
C VAL A 20 -14.72 0.50 -2.62
N ALA A 21 -15.87 0.07 -2.09
CA ALA A 21 -16.19 0.17 -0.67
C ALA A 21 -15.22 -0.61 0.23
N GLN A 22 -14.74 -1.77 -0.22
CA GLN A 22 -13.75 -2.56 0.52
C GLN A 22 -12.39 -1.85 0.66
N MET A 23 -12.02 -0.99 -0.28
CA MET A 23 -10.72 -0.30 -0.24
C MET A 23 -10.75 0.99 0.59
N GLY A 24 -11.84 1.75 0.51
CA GLY A 24 -12.09 2.95 1.31
C GLY A 24 -11.06 4.10 1.13
N GLY A 25 -11.42 5.29 1.64
CA GLY A 25 -10.50 6.43 1.80
C GLY A 25 -9.72 6.86 0.55
N GLU A 26 -8.43 7.18 0.74
CA GLU A 26 -7.53 7.61 -0.35
C GLU A 26 -7.30 6.48 -1.38
N SER A 27 -7.30 5.22 -0.95
CA SER A 27 -7.11 4.06 -1.81
C SER A 27 -8.23 3.93 -2.84
N ALA A 28 -9.49 4.13 -2.44
CA ALA A 28 -10.63 4.18 -3.36
C ALA A 28 -10.50 5.31 -4.40
N LYS A 29 -10.03 6.49 -3.98
CA LYS A 29 -9.82 7.63 -4.90
C LYS A 29 -8.69 7.35 -5.91
N LEU A 30 -7.59 6.76 -5.47
CA LEU A 30 -6.47 6.40 -6.35
C LEU A 30 -6.89 5.28 -7.32
N LEU A 31 -7.65 4.29 -6.84
CA LEU A 31 -8.21 3.25 -7.68
C LEU A 31 -9.09 3.83 -8.78
N MET A 32 -10.07 4.68 -8.45
CA MET A 32 -10.97 5.23 -9.47
C MET A 32 -10.24 6.10 -10.50
N GLN A 33 -9.19 6.82 -10.07
CA GLN A 33 -8.32 7.55 -11.01
C GLN A 33 -7.56 6.58 -11.92
N TYR A 34 -7.01 5.50 -11.37
CA TYR A 34 -6.33 4.46 -12.13
C TYR A 34 -7.24 3.80 -13.16
N ILE A 35 -8.48 3.44 -12.79
CA ILE A 35 -9.47 2.91 -13.75
C ILE A 35 -9.74 3.93 -14.87
N GLY A 36 -9.85 5.22 -14.52
CA GLY A 36 -10.02 6.29 -15.50
C GLY A 36 -8.89 6.41 -16.53
N TRP A 37 -7.70 5.84 -16.26
CA TRP A 37 -6.58 5.87 -17.20
C TRP A 37 -6.73 4.89 -18.38
N PHE A 38 -7.69 3.97 -18.32
CA PHE A 38 -8.07 3.11 -19.45
C PHE A 38 -9.07 3.79 -20.39
N ALA A 39 -9.68 4.91 -19.98
CA ALA A 39 -10.64 5.61 -20.81
C ALA A 39 -9.94 6.20 -22.05
N PRO A 40 -10.53 6.04 -23.26
CA PRO A 40 -9.98 6.66 -24.45
C PRO A 40 -10.08 8.19 -24.37
N PRO A 41 -9.25 8.95 -25.13
CA PRO A 41 -9.09 10.39 -24.96
C PRO A 41 -10.37 11.23 -24.97
N ASN A 42 -11.42 10.76 -25.67
CA ASN A 42 -12.71 11.42 -25.79
C ASN A 42 -13.90 10.51 -25.42
N GLY A 43 -13.64 9.41 -24.71
CA GLY A 43 -14.70 8.45 -24.34
C GLY A 43 -14.74 8.18 -22.85
N LYS A 44 -15.76 7.43 -22.45
CA LYS A 44 -15.94 6.94 -21.10
C LYS A 44 -15.94 5.42 -21.14
N LEU A 45 -15.49 4.82 -20.04
CA LEU A 45 -15.66 3.39 -19.85
C LEU A 45 -17.14 3.09 -19.60
N SER A 46 -17.65 2.00 -20.19
CA SER A 46 -18.94 1.43 -19.82
C SER A 46 -18.89 0.83 -18.41
N PHE A 47 -20.03 0.58 -17.78
CA PHE A 47 -20.04 -0.06 -16.45
C PHE A 47 -19.46 -1.48 -16.50
N GLU A 48 -19.70 -2.22 -17.57
CA GLU A 48 -19.05 -3.51 -17.81
C GLU A 48 -17.52 -3.38 -17.83
N GLN A 49 -16.97 -2.41 -18.58
CA GLN A 49 -15.52 -2.18 -18.63
C GLN A 49 -14.96 -1.78 -17.26
N ILE A 50 -15.66 -0.92 -16.53
CA ILE A 50 -15.28 -0.53 -15.17
C ILE A 50 -15.27 -1.77 -14.25
N ALA A 51 -16.32 -2.59 -14.29
CA ALA A 51 -16.40 -3.81 -13.50
C ALA A 51 -15.30 -4.81 -13.84
N ALA A 52 -14.97 -4.98 -15.12
CA ALA A 52 -13.89 -5.86 -15.57
C ALA A 52 -12.52 -5.39 -15.04
N HIS A 53 -12.20 -4.10 -15.16
CA HIS A 53 -10.95 -3.56 -14.60
C HIS A 53 -10.90 -3.65 -13.08
N LEU A 54 -12.02 -3.41 -12.39
CA LEU A 54 -12.10 -3.54 -10.93
C LEU A 54 -11.90 -4.99 -10.46
N ALA A 55 -12.46 -5.96 -11.20
CA ALA A 55 -12.26 -7.38 -10.92
C ALA A 55 -10.79 -7.80 -11.09
N ALA A 56 -10.14 -7.34 -12.16
CA ALA A 56 -8.71 -7.60 -12.39
C ALA A 56 -7.84 -7.00 -11.27
N VAL A 57 -8.12 -5.75 -10.90
CA VAL A 57 -7.41 -5.02 -9.84
C VAL A 57 -7.62 -5.65 -8.46
N GLN A 58 -8.78 -6.24 -8.18
CA GLN A 58 -9.06 -6.86 -6.88
C GLN A 58 -8.04 -7.94 -6.51
N ALA A 59 -7.61 -8.76 -7.47
CA ALA A 59 -6.58 -9.78 -7.23
C ALA A 59 -5.24 -9.15 -6.83
N MET A 60 -4.76 -8.18 -7.63
CA MET A 60 -3.51 -7.46 -7.34
C MET A 60 -3.55 -6.72 -5.99
N PHE A 61 -4.71 -6.17 -5.62
CA PHE A 61 -4.89 -5.52 -4.32
C PHE A 61 -4.79 -6.51 -3.16
N ASN A 62 -5.38 -7.70 -3.29
CA ASN A 62 -5.30 -8.73 -2.26
C ASN A 62 -3.87 -9.27 -2.06
N ASP A 63 -3.05 -9.24 -3.12
CA ASP A 63 -1.65 -9.68 -3.10
C ASP A 63 -0.67 -8.57 -2.68
N SER A 64 -1.16 -7.36 -2.39
CA SER A 64 -0.34 -6.20 -2.06
C SER A 64 -0.76 -5.58 -0.73
N THR A 65 0.20 -4.99 -0.03
CA THR A 65 -0.12 -4.15 1.14
C THR A 65 -0.67 -2.79 0.69
N ALA A 66 -1.45 -2.14 1.56
CA ALA A 66 -1.95 -0.78 1.30
C ALA A 66 -0.82 0.23 1.03
N ALA A 67 0.35 0.03 1.66
CA ALA A 67 1.51 0.90 1.47
C ALA A 67 2.17 0.69 0.10
N GLU A 68 2.34 -0.56 -0.34
CA GLU A 68 2.84 -0.88 -1.70
C GLU A 68 1.91 -0.33 -2.76
N TRP A 69 0.61 -0.56 -2.60
CA TRP A 69 -0.43 -0.07 -3.50
C TRP A 69 -0.40 1.45 -3.66
N LYS A 70 -0.34 2.16 -2.53
CA LYS A 70 -0.29 3.62 -2.51
C LYS A 70 1.00 4.17 -3.12
N ALA A 71 2.13 3.52 -2.86
CA ALA A 71 3.42 3.90 -3.46
C ALA A 71 3.39 3.70 -4.98
N ALA A 72 2.92 2.55 -5.45
CA ALA A 72 2.80 2.23 -6.87
C ALA A 72 1.92 3.24 -7.61
N LEU A 73 0.69 3.47 -7.15
CA LEU A 73 -0.23 4.39 -7.83
C LEU A 73 0.23 5.84 -7.80
N ARG A 74 0.92 6.27 -6.74
CA ARG A 74 1.52 7.61 -6.70
C ARG A 74 2.66 7.77 -7.70
N GLN A 75 3.50 6.74 -7.85
CA GLN A 75 4.56 6.77 -8.83
C GLN A 75 3.99 6.76 -10.26
N MET A 76 3.00 5.91 -10.54
CA MET A 76 2.31 5.94 -11.84
C MET A 76 1.70 7.30 -12.15
N LEU A 77 1.10 7.96 -11.15
CA LEU A 77 0.56 9.31 -11.32
C LEU A 77 1.68 10.32 -11.65
N ALA A 78 2.82 10.24 -10.97
CA ALA A 78 3.97 11.10 -11.27
C ALA A 78 4.48 10.88 -12.71
N ASP A 79 4.62 9.62 -13.13
CA ASP A 79 5.11 9.25 -14.46
C ASP A 79 4.09 9.59 -15.56
N LYS A 80 2.80 9.57 -15.23
CA LYS A 80 1.74 10.10 -16.10
C LYS A 80 1.85 11.61 -16.27
N VAL A 81 2.12 12.35 -15.19
CA VAL A 81 2.25 13.82 -15.23
C VAL A 81 3.53 14.25 -15.96
N SER A 82 4.62 13.49 -15.85
CA SER A 82 5.86 13.74 -16.61
C SER A 82 5.76 13.35 -18.09
N GLY A 83 4.70 12.63 -18.49
CA GLY A 83 4.54 12.09 -19.84
C GLY A 83 5.34 10.81 -20.11
N SER A 84 5.96 10.21 -19.09
CA SER A 84 6.69 8.95 -19.18
C SER A 84 5.76 7.73 -19.28
N LEU A 85 4.54 7.83 -18.74
CA LEU A 85 3.52 6.79 -18.86
C LEU A 85 2.62 7.05 -20.06
N LYS A 86 2.63 6.13 -21.04
CA LYS A 86 1.79 6.22 -22.23
C LYS A 86 0.31 5.98 -21.90
N MET A 87 -0.55 6.84 -22.43
CA MET A 87 -2.00 6.83 -22.20
C MET A 87 -2.77 6.69 -23.53
N PRO A 88 -3.99 6.12 -23.53
CA PRO A 88 -4.61 5.40 -22.40
C PRO A 88 -3.86 4.10 -22.09
N LEU A 89 -4.05 3.59 -20.88
CA LEU A 89 -3.54 2.27 -20.52
C LEU A 89 -4.28 1.19 -21.32
N THR A 90 -3.54 0.17 -21.75
CA THR A 90 -4.07 -0.95 -22.54
C THR A 90 -4.23 -2.23 -21.72
N ASN A 91 -3.49 -2.36 -20.63
CA ASN A 91 -3.53 -3.51 -19.72
C ASN A 91 -3.01 -3.11 -18.33
N HIS A 92 -3.01 -4.07 -17.40
CA HIS A 92 -2.60 -3.87 -16.02
C HIS A 92 -1.11 -4.18 -15.76
N LEU A 93 -0.33 -4.61 -16.77
CA LEU A 93 1.09 -4.95 -16.61
C LEU A 93 1.91 -3.81 -15.99
N PRO A 94 1.74 -2.52 -16.38
CA PRO A 94 2.46 -1.44 -15.72
C PRO A 94 2.23 -1.43 -14.21
N LEU A 95 0.98 -1.63 -13.76
CA LEU A 95 0.67 -1.63 -12.33
C LEU A 95 1.40 -2.75 -11.58
N GLU A 96 1.50 -3.94 -12.19
CA GLU A 96 2.26 -5.06 -11.62
C GLU A 96 3.76 -4.72 -11.47
N ASP A 97 4.34 -4.04 -12.46
CA ASP A 97 5.73 -3.57 -12.40
C ASP A 97 5.93 -2.55 -11.26
N TYR A 98 5.02 -1.57 -11.14
CA TYR A 98 5.09 -0.57 -10.06
C TYR A 98 4.87 -1.19 -8.67
N LEU A 99 3.98 -2.18 -8.55
CA LEU A 99 3.78 -2.91 -7.29
C LEU A 99 5.03 -3.72 -6.92
N THR A 100 5.66 -4.35 -7.90
CA THR A 100 6.93 -5.08 -7.71
C THR A 100 8.05 -4.14 -7.27
N ALA A 101 8.17 -2.97 -7.91
CA ALA A 101 9.12 -1.95 -7.51
C ALA A 101 8.83 -1.40 -6.11
N ALA A 102 7.56 -1.16 -5.78
CA ALA A 102 7.16 -0.68 -4.44
C ALA A 102 7.53 -1.69 -3.35
N ARG A 103 7.29 -2.98 -3.59
CA ARG A 103 7.66 -4.08 -2.70
C ARG A 103 9.17 -4.13 -2.47
N ALA A 104 9.96 -4.03 -3.54
CA ALA A 104 11.41 -3.97 -3.45
C ALA A 104 11.89 -2.78 -2.60
N GLN A 105 11.36 -1.58 -2.84
CA GLN A 105 11.72 -0.38 -2.08
C GLN A 105 11.36 -0.45 -0.59
N GLN A 106 10.33 -1.20 -0.22
CA GLN A 106 9.97 -1.42 1.18
C GLN A 106 10.87 -2.47 1.83
N ALA A 107 11.25 -3.52 1.10
CA ALA A 107 12.22 -4.51 1.58
C ALA A 107 13.59 -3.85 1.89
N HIS A 108 14.06 -2.92 1.06
CA HIS A 108 15.32 -2.20 1.27
C HIS A 108 15.25 -1.12 2.38
N ARG A 109 14.05 -0.75 2.84
CA ARG A 109 13.89 0.18 3.98
C ARG A 109 13.91 -0.52 5.34
N GLN A 110 13.85 -1.84 5.40
CA GLN A 110 14.09 -2.57 6.63
C GLN A 110 15.59 -2.49 6.95
N PRO A 111 16.00 -1.99 8.12
CA PRO A 111 17.40 -1.72 8.38
C PRO A 111 18.18 -3.04 8.49
N GLU A 112 19.14 -3.21 7.59
CA GLU A 112 20.24 -4.17 7.69
C GLU A 112 21.27 -3.82 8.80
N ASN A 113 20.90 -2.98 9.77
CA ASN A 113 21.75 -2.57 10.88
C ASN A 113 21.46 -3.39 12.15
N ALA A 114 21.82 -4.67 12.12
CA ALA A 114 21.83 -5.49 13.34
C ALA A 114 23.14 -6.28 13.52
N PHE A 115 24.24 -5.85 12.88
CA PHE A 115 25.54 -6.43 13.15
C PHE A 115 26.63 -5.36 13.20
N GLU A 116 27.45 -5.47 14.25
CA GLU A 116 28.71 -4.76 14.51
C GLU A 116 28.66 -3.28 14.95
N ALA A 117 28.71 -3.08 16.28
CA ALA A 117 29.95 -2.61 16.91
C ALA A 117 29.85 -2.79 18.44
N ASP A 118 30.34 -3.93 18.90
CA ASP A 118 30.88 -4.05 20.27
C ASP A 118 32.15 -3.20 20.32
N ALA A 119 32.11 -2.06 20.99
CA ALA A 119 33.29 -1.35 21.48
C ALA A 119 32.90 -0.41 22.65
N PRO A 120 33.72 -0.36 23.72
CA PRO A 120 33.37 0.31 24.96
C PRO A 120 33.47 1.83 24.84
N SER A 121 32.45 2.53 25.37
CA SER A 121 32.47 3.98 25.56
C SER A 121 33.53 4.40 26.58
N PRO A 122 34.33 5.45 26.32
CA PRO A 122 34.84 6.31 27.38
C PRO A 122 33.96 7.56 27.47
N SER A 123 33.44 7.83 28.66
CA SER A 123 32.89 9.15 29.04
C SER A 123 33.99 10.22 28.95
N PRO A 124 33.63 11.50 28.76
CA PRO A 124 33.56 12.37 29.94
C PRO A 124 32.41 13.40 29.93
N ALA A 125 31.99 13.78 31.13
CA ALA A 125 31.11 14.90 31.44
C ALA A 125 31.94 16.20 31.69
N PRO A 126 31.36 17.30 32.20
CA PRO A 126 30.45 18.24 31.54
C PRO A 126 31.03 19.67 31.55
N HIS A 127 30.79 20.49 30.51
CA HIS A 127 31.11 21.91 30.56
C HIS A 127 29.85 22.76 30.36
N ALA A 128 29.46 23.41 31.45
CA ALA A 128 28.50 24.48 31.49
C ALA A 128 29.04 25.71 30.74
N VAL A 129 28.24 26.24 29.81
CA VAL A 129 28.34 27.64 29.38
C VAL A 129 26.96 28.24 29.49
N ASN A 130 26.85 29.15 30.46
CA ASN A 130 25.74 30.05 30.66
C ASN A 130 25.89 31.18 29.64
N SER A 131 24.93 31.35 28.74
CA SER A 131 24.86 32.54 27.89
C SER A 131 23.40 32.99 27.81
N SER A 132 23.14 34.13 28.43
CA SER A 132 21.85 34.79 28.52
C SER A 132 21.48 35.45 27.20
N TYR A 133 20.24 35.25 26.73
CA TYR A 133 19.55 36.16 25.83
C TYR A 133 18.04 36.09 26.09
N PRO A 134 17.31 37.23 26.07
CA PRO A 134 15.94 37.29 26.59
C PRO A 134 14.90 36.81 25.59
N ASP A 135 13.86 36.22 26.19
CA ASP A 135 12.44 36.15 25.84
C ASP A 135 11.99 36.69 24.48
N GLY A 136 11.28 35.86 23.71
CA GLY A 136 10.47 36.37 22.59
C GLY A 136 10.21 35.45 21.39
N THR A 137 9.96 34.15 21.57
CA THR A 137 9.07 33.38 20.67
C THR A 137 8.82 31.98 21.24
N GLN A 138 7.62 31.74 21.75
CA GLN A 138 7.19 30.40 22.13
C GLN A 138 7.05 29.52 20.88
N LEU A 139 8.07 28.70 20.62
CA LEU A 139 7.97 27.57 19.70
C LEU A 139 7.11 26.51 20.38
N VAL A 140 5.91 26.29 19.84
CA VAL A 140 5.03 25.19 20.23
C VAL A 140 5.84 23.87 20.23
N PRO A 141 5.87 23.08 21.32
CA PRO A 141 6.60 21.82 21.33
C PRO A 141 6.01 20.88 20.27
N LYS A 142 6.87 20.39 19.38
CA LYS A 142 6.58 19.34 18.41
C LYS A 142 6.02 18.12 19.16
N PRO A 143 4.88 17.52 18.71
CA PRO A 143 4.39 16.30 19.33
C PRO A 143 5.45 15.20 19.24
N THR A 144 5.84 14.64 20.38
CA THR A 144 6.68 13.43 20.43
C THR A 144 5.98 12.30 19.67
N PRO A 145 6.68 11.57 18.80
CA PRO A 145 6.12 10.37 18.19
C PRO A 145 5.75 9.36 19.29
N PRO A 146 4.67 8.58 19.12
CA PRO A 146 4.32 7.55 20.08
C PRO A 146 5.46 6.53 20.19
N PRO A 147 5.73 5.98 21.38
CA PRO A 147 6.77 4.98 21.57
C PRO A 147 6.52 3.79 20.64
N ALA A 148 7.59 3.31 20.00
CA ALA A 148 7.53 2.11 19.17
C ALA A 148 6.96 0.95 19.99
N ALA A 149 5.96 0.26 19.43
CA ALA A 149 5.37 -0.90 20.05
C ALA A 149 6.46 -1.93 20.36
N ALA A 150 6.43 -2.50 21.55
CA ALA A 150 7.41 -3.49 21.98
C ALA A 150 7.45 -4.66 20.97
N PRO A 151 8.64 -5.19 20.64
CA PRO A 151 8.75 -6.31 19.72
C PRO A 151 7.96 -7.51 20.27
N PRO A 152 7.33 -8.32 19.38
CA PRO A 152 6.50 -9.43 19.81
C PRO A 152 7.31 -10.40 20.67
N SER A 153 6.77 -10.73 21.82
CA SER A 153 7.36 -11.67 22.78
C SER A 153 7.58 -13.05 22.13
N ALA A 154 8.52 -13.82 22.67
CA ALA A 154 8.79 -15.18 22.20
C ALA A 154 7.52 -16.06 22.15
N ALA A 155 6.60 -15.87 23.10
CA ALA A 155 5.31 -16.55 23.13
C ALA A 155 4.39 -16.16 21.96
N GLN A 156 4.38 -14.89 21.55
CA GLN A 156 3.61 -14.42 20.38
C GLN A 156 4.21 -14.96 19.08
N LYS A 157 5.54 -15.01 18.97
CA LYS A 157 6.23 -15.61 17.83
C LYS A 157 5.96 -17.12 17.72
N ALA A 158 5.96 -17.84 18.86
CA ALA A 158 5.64 -19.27 18.90
C ALA A 158 4.20 -19.56 18.42
N LYS A 159 3.22 -18.78 18.90
CA LYS A 159 1.82 -18.92 18.44
C LYS A 159 1.65 -18.62 16.94
N ALA A 160 2.33 -17.59 16.43
CA ALA A 160 2.28 -17.26 15.00
C ALA A 160 2.89 -18.38 14.13
N HIS A 161 3.99 -18.99 14.61
CA HIS A 161 4.62 -20.12 13.94
C HIS A 161 3.73 -21.37 13.92
N GLU A 162 3.07 -21.67 15.04
CA GLU A 162 2.12 -22.79 15.15
C GLU A 162 0.93 -22.63 14.20
N LEU A 163 0.36 -21.42 14.13
CA LEU A 163 -0.74 -21.11 13.20
C LEU A 163 -0.32 -21.28 11.74
N CYS A 164 0.90 -20.86 11.39
CA CYS A 164 1.46 -21.00 10.04
C CYS A 164 1.67 -22.47 9.67
N LEU A 165 2.14 -23.30 10.61
CA LEU A 165 2.29 -24.73 10.42
C LEU A 165 0.94 -25.44 10.23
N ALA A 166 -0.06 -25.11 11.05
CA ALA A 166 -1.41 -25.66 10.92
C ALA A 166 -2.03 -25.32 9.57
N MET A 167 -1.86 -24.08 9.09
CA MET A 167 -2.38 -23.65 7.79
C MET A 167 -1.68 -24.37 6.61
N LYS A 168 -0.36 -24.57 6.70
CA LYS A 168 0.39 -25.34 5.70
C LYS A 168 -0.02 -26.81 5.66
N GLN A 169 -0.30 -27.42 6.81
CA GLN A 169 -0.79 -28.80 6.88
C GLN A 169 -2.20 -28.93 6.31
N ALA A 170 -3.09 -27.97 6.58
CA ALA A 170 -4.44 -27.93 5.99
C ALA A 170 -4.41 -27.80 4.45
N CYS A 171 -3.52 -26.97 3.91
CA CYS A 171 -3.34 -26.85 2.46
C CYS A 171 -2.80 -28.14 1.83
N ARG A 172 -1.88 -28.85 2.49
CA ARG A 172 -1.37 -30.14 2.00
C ARG A 172 -2.43 -31.24 2.05
N ALA A 173 -3.26 -31.29 3.09
CA ALA A 173 -4.34 -32.26 3.21
C ALA A 173 -5.44 -32.06 2.14
N ARG A 174 -5.66 -30.82 1.70
CA ARG A 174 -6.60 -30.49 0.61
C ARG A 174 -6.06 -30.75 -0.81
N GLY A 175 -4.74 -30.84 -0.98
CA GLY A 175 -4.10 -31.12 -2.29
C GLY A 175 -3.84 -32.59 -2.57
N ALA A 176 -4.20 -33.49 -1.64
CA ALA A 176 -4.02 -34.95 -1.75
C ALA A 176 -5.35 -35.71 -1.88
N ALA A 177 -6.45 -35.00 -2.16
CA ALA A 177 -7.79 -35.56 -2.39
C ALA A 177 -8.17 -35.42 -3.87
#